data_AF-A0A914L8D5-F1
#
_entry.id   AF-A0A914L8D5-F1
#
_cell.length_a   1.000
_cell.length_b   1.000
_cell.length_c   1.000
_cell.angle_alpha   90.00
_cell.angle_beta   90.00
_cell.angle_gamma   90.00
#
_symmetry.space_group_name_H-M   'P 1'
#
loop_
_entity.id
_entity.type
_entity.pdbx_description
1 polymer ?
#
loop_
_entity_poly.entity_id
_entity_poly.type
_entity_poly.pdbx_seq_one_letter_code
_entity_poly.pdbx_strand_id
1 'polypeptide(L)'
;MCFLGVLNSLNGKLSLKSTENNLINLTKQQKNNQSPNTNYNKQLKRIVAVDERAGGGGGGGGGSRRYKTPSPQLLRLRREAANARERRRMNHLNKAFDRLRNVLPPNFEEGRRLSKFETLLGAQEYIIKLGEYLEELKKGKRIDKSFLKELK
;
A
#
# COMPACT_ATOMS: atom_id res chain seq x y z
N MET A 1 34.84 -23.86 37.87
CA MET A 1 35.39 -22.74 37.08
C MET A 1 35.20 -23.09 35.61
N CYS A 2 34.37 -22.31 34.90
CA CYS A 2 33.96 -22.33 33.48
C CYS A 2 34.19 -23.61 32.66
N PHE A 3 33.13 -24.18 32.06
CA PHE A 3 33.00 -24.35 30.61
C PHE A 3 31.58 -24.84 30.22
N LEU A 4 30.96 -24.06 29.34
CA LEU A 4 29.93 -24.33 28.32
C LEU A 4 28.90 -25.46 28.49
N GLY A 5 27.61 -25.10 28.30
CA GLY A 5 26.57 -26.08 27.99
C GLY A 5 25.20 -25.48 27.65
N VAL A 6 24.96 -25.31 26.34
CA VAL A 6 23.65 -25.40 25.66
C VAL A 6 22.73 -24.16 25.65
N LEU A 7 22.82 -23.48 24.51
CA LEU A 7 21.77 -22.79 23.74
C LEU A 7 20.31 -23.11 24.16
N ASN A 8 19.60 -22.12 24.70
CA ASN A 8 18.13 -22.10 24.70
C ASN A 8 17.64 -21.43 23.42
N SER A 9 17.51 -22.25 22.39
CA SER A 9 16.63 -22.01 21.25
C SER A 9 15.21 -22.42 21.63
N LEU A 10 14.21 -21.74 21.05
CA LEU A 10 12.77 -22.06 21.05
C LEU A 10 11.95 -21.60 22.27
N ASN A 11 11.64 -20.30 22.32
CA ASN A 11 10.36 -19.82 22.86
C ASN A 11 9.78 -18.63 22.07
N GLY A 12 10.03 -18.59 20.75
CA GLY A 12 9.60 -17.48 19.87
C GLY A 12 8.44 -17.77 18.91
N LYS A 13 7.75 -18.92 19.01
CA LYS A 13 6.72 -19.34 18.02
C LYS A 13 5.31 -19.57 18.58
N LEU A 14 5.02 -19.10 19.78
CA LEU A 14 3.70 -19.26 20.42
C LEU A 14 2.83 -17.99 20.51
N SER A 15 3.20 -16.88 19.87
CA SER A 15 2.46 -15.62 20.01
C SER A 15 2.41 -14.75 18.74
N LEU A 16 1.97 -15.35 17.63
CA LEU A 16 1.54 -14.58 16.45
C LEU A 16 0.11 -14.96 16.04
N LYS A 17 -0.23 -16.26 16.13
CA LYS A 17 -1.60 -16.72 15.87
C LYS A 17 -2.60 -16.20 16.91
N SER A 18 -2.18 -16.01 18.17
CA SER A 18 -3.03 -15.48 19.25
C SER A 18 -3.31 -13.98 19.11
N THR A 19 -2.33 -13.20 18.63
CA THR A 19 -2.50 -11.76 18.36
C THR A 19 -3.32 -11.50 17.10
N GLU A 20 -3.16 -12.33 16.06
CA GLU A 20 -4.02 -12.30 14.87
C GLU A 20 -5.47 -12.65 15.20
N ASN A 21 -5.71 -13.70 15.98
CA ASN A 21 -7.06 -14.07 16.42
C ASN A 21 -7.72 -12.97 17.26
N ASN A 22 -6.96 -12.26 18.09
CA ASN A 22 -7.44 -11.09 18.83
C ASN A 22 -7.71 -9.88 17.91
N LEU A 23 -6.86 -9.60 16.91
CA LEU A 23 -7.11 -8.53 15.91
C LEU A 23 -8.36 -8.83 15.05
N ILE A 24 -8.57 -10.09 14.67
CA ILE A 24 -9.73 -10.56 13.93
C ILE A 24 -11.01 -10.40 14.77
N ASN A 25 -10.95 -10.71 16.07
CA ASN A 25 -12.08 -10.54 16.97
C ASN A 25 -12.36 -9.06 17.30
N LEU A 26 -11.33 -8.22 17.41
CA LEU A 26 -11.47 -6.76 17.56
C LEU A 26 -12.08 -6.12 16.30
N THR A 27 -11.66 -6.56 15.10
CA THR A 27 -12.27 -6.09 13.84
C THR A 27 -13.68 -6.62 13.62
N LYS A 28 -14.00 -7.84 14.10
CA LYS A 28 -15.37 -8.38 14.11
C LYS A 28 -16.27 -7.61 15.09
N GLN A 29 -15.78 -7.28 16.30
CA GLN A 29 -16.49 -6.43 17.25
C GLN A 29 -16.71 -5.01 16.71
N GLN A 30 -15.74 -4.44 15.99
CA GLN A 30 -15.90 -3.11 15.36
C GLN A 30 -16.92 -3.11 14.20
N LYS A 31 -17.10 -4.23 13.49
CA LYS A 31 -18.10 -4.37 12.42
C LYS A 31 -19.53 -4.50 12.95
N ASN A 32 -19.73 -5.14 14.10
CA ASN A 32 -21.06 -5.35 14.69
C ASN A 32 -21.66 -4.09 15.36
N ASN A 33 -20.84 -3.07 15.66
CA ASN A 33 -21.30 -1.80 16.24
C ASN A 33 -21.61 -0.71 15.21
N GLN A 34 -21.52 -1.02 13.91
CA GLN A 34 -21.93 -0.10 12.84
C GLN A 34 -23.42 -0.31 12.54
N SER A 35 -24.28 0.22 13.42
CA SER A 35 -25.69 0.40 13.10
C SER A 35 -25.81 1.30 11.86
N PRO A 36 -26.51 0.88 10.78
CA PRO A 36 -26.55 1.63 9.55
C PRO A 36 -27.49 2.82 9.73
N ASN A 37 -26.96 3.98 10.15
CA ASN A 37 -27.63 5.22 9.81
C ASN A 37 -27.49 5.40 8.28
N THR A 38 -28.50 4.93 7.56
CA THR A 38 -28.57 4.92 6.10
C THR A 38 -28.43 6.34 5.54
N ASN A 39 -28.90 7.35 6.26
CA ASN A 39 -28.82 8.75 5.86
C ASN A 39 -27.39 9.31 6.00
N TYR A 40 -26.70 8.99 7.11
CA TYR A 40 -25.28 9.33 7.29
C TYR A 40 -24.41 8.71 6.18
N ASN A 41 -24.58 7.41 5.93
CA ASN A 41 -23.83 6.70 4.90
C ASN A 41 -24.17 7.20 3.49
N LYS A 42 -25.43 7.56 3.22
CA LYS A 42 -25.86 8.17 1.95
C LYS A 42 -25.27 9.56 1.77
N GLN A 43 -25.22 10.37 2.82
CA GLN A 43 -24.60 11.70 2.81
C GLN A 43 -23.07 11.60 2.66
N LEU A 44 -22.42 10.64 3.33
CA LEU A 44 -21.00 10.34 3.18
C LEU A 44 -20.68 9.92 1.74
N LYS A 45 -21.43 8.98 1.17
CA LYS A 45 -21.28 8.55 -0.23
C LYS A 45 -21.44 9.72 -1.19
N ARG A 46 -22.42 10.61 -0.97
CA ARG A 46 -22.60 11.81 -1.79
C ARG A 46 -21.37 12.72 -1.72
N ILE A 47 -20.86 13.03 -0.52
CA ILE A 47 -19.66 13.88 -0.36
C ILE A 47 -18.41 13.23 -0.96
N VAL A 48 -18.27 11.92 -0.84
CA VAL A 48 -17.16 11.16 -1.42
C VAL A 48 -17.23 11.11 -2.95
N ALA A 49 -18.45 11.06 -3.53
CA ALA A 49 -18.70 10.99 -4.97
C ALA A 49 -18.66 12.36 -5.68
N VAL A 50 -18.99 13.46 -5.00
CA VAL A 50 -19.00 14.82 -5.59
C VAL A 50 -17.62 15.21 -6.14
N ASP A 51 -16.53 14.75 -5.53
CA ASP A 51 -15.17 15.05 -5.99
C ASP A 51 -14.63 14.04 -7.03
N GLU A 52 -15.32 12.91 -7.29
CA GLU A 52 -14.85 11.88 -8.25
C GLU A 52 -15.02 12.29 -9.70
N ARG A 53 -15.99 13.16 -9.99
CA ARG A 53 -16.20 13.74 -11.33
C ARG A 53 -15.39 15.01 -11.57
N ALA A 54 -14.80 15.59 -10.53
CA ALA A 54 -14.01 16.81 -10.61
C ALA A 54 -12.52 16.46 -10.70
N GLY A 55 -12.09 15.99 -11.87
CA GLY A 55 -10.69 16.06 -12.25
C GLY A 55 -10.32 17.52 -12.51
N GLY A 56 -9.64 18.16 -11.55
CA GLY A 56 -8.88 19.40 -11.75
C GLY A 56 -9.67 20.70 -11.90
N GLY A 57 -9.33 21.69 -11.05
CA GLY A 57 -9.50 23.12 -11.34
C GLY A 57 -10.89 23.72 -11.09
N GLY A 58 -10.93 24.79 -10.30
CA GLY A 58 -12.15 25.60 -10.14
C GLY A 58 -12.12 26.51 -8.94
N GLY A 59 -11.26 27.53 -8.97
CA GLY A 59 -11.48 28.73 -8.17
C GLY A 59 -12.73 29.46 -8.70
N GLY A 60 -13.48 30.09 -7.80
CA GLY A 60 -14.56 31.00 -8.20
C GLY A 60 -15.67 31.10 -7.17
N GLY A 61 -15.98 32.34 -6.79
CA GLY A 61 -17.28 32.69 -6.20
C GLY A 61 -17.18 33.31 -4.83
N GLY A 62 -16.91 34.62 -4.83
CA GLY A 62 -16.97 35.47 -3.65
C GLY A 62 -18.33 35.45 -2.98
N GLY A 63 -18.28 35.73 -1.68
CA GLY A 63 -19.44 35.84 -0.83
C GLY A 63 -18.94 35.71 0.58
N SER A 64 -18.95 36.83 1.31
CA SER A 64 -18.72 36.91 2.75
C SER A 64 -19.70 35.99 3.48
N ARG A 65 -19.45 34.69 3.43
CA ARG A 65 -20.10 33.70 4.27
C ARG A 65 -19.47 33.90 5.62
N ARG A 66 -20.15 34.71 6.45
CA ARG A 66 -20.03 34.70 7.91
C ARG A 66 -19.59 33.31 8.32
N TYR A 67 -18.37 33.20 8.84
CA TYR A 67 -17.69 31.93 9.15
C TYR A 67 -18.46 31.25 10.29
N LYS A 68 -19.66 30.72 9.99
CA LYS A 68 -20.40 29.86 10.89
C LYS A 68 -19.60 28.58 10.94
N THR A 69 -19.01 28.30 12.09
CA THR A 69 -18.32 27.05 12.33
C THR A 69 -19.28 25.92 11.97
N PRO A 70 -18.92 25.04 11.01
CA PRO A 70 -19.78 23.94 10.62
C PRO A 70 -20.06 23.03 11.82
N SER A 71 -21.25 22.42 11.85
CA SER A 71 -21.61 21.55 12.96
C SER A 71 -20.58 20.43 13.15
N PRO A 72 -20.32 19.99 14.39
CA PRO A 72 -19.35 18.91 14.66
C PRO A 72 -19.64 17.63 13.85
N GLN A 73 -20.92 17.33 13.59
CA GLN A 73 -21.35 16.21 12.76
C GLN A 73 -20.92 16.37 11.30
N LEU A 74 -21.08 17.57 10.72
CA LEU A 74 -20.64 17.85 9.35
C LEU A 74 -19.11 17.80 9.23
N LEU A 75 -18.38 18.30 10.25
CA LEU A 75 -16.92 18.20 10.30
C LEU A 75 -16.45 16.74 10.33
N ARG A 76 -17.10 15.90 11.15
CA ARG A 76 -16.82 14.45 11.20
C ARG A 76 -17.05 13.80 9.84
N LEU A 77 -18.19 14.09 9.20
CA LEU A 77 -18.55 13.55 7.90
C LEU A 77 -17.53 13.94 6.80
N ARG A 78 -17.08 15.20 6.81
CA ARG A 78 -16.05 15.69 5.88
C ARG A 78 -14.70 15.00 6.09
N ARG A 79 -14.29 14.80 7.35
CA ARG A 79 -13.06 14.07 7.70
C ARG A 79 -13.15 12.62 7.24
N GLU A 80 -14.27 11.94 7.48
CA GLU A 80 -14.47 10.57 7.04
C GLU A 80 -14.47 10.44 5.52
N ALA A 81 -15.07 11.41 4.81
CA ALA A 81 -15.02 11.47 3.35
C ALA A 81 -13.58 11.67 2.83
N ALA A 82 -12.81 12.57 3.46
CA ALA A 82 -11.39 12.76 3.13
C ALA A 82 -10.57 11.47 3.35
N ASN A 83 -10.77 10.78 4.48
CA ASN A 83 -10.11 9.51 4.75
C ASN A 83 -10.49 8.42 3.73
N ALA A 84 -11.75 8.36 3.30
CA ALA A 84 -12.19 7.43 2.27
C ALA A 84 -11.53 7.72 0.92
N ARG A 85 -11.35 8.99 0.56
CA ARG A 85 -10.62 9.40 -0.64
C ARG A 85 -9.15 9.00 -0.56
N GLU A 86 -8.47 9.28 0.55
CA GLU A 86 -7.05 8.93 0.69
C GLU A 86 -6.83 7.42 0.64
N ARG A 87 -7.72 6.61 1.24
CA ARG A 87 -7.68 5.15 1.07
C ARG A 87 -7.77 4.74 -0.39
N ARG A 88 -8.64 5.37 -1.18
CA ARG A 88 -8.74 5.09 -2.63
C ARG A 88 -7.49 5.53 -3.38
N ARG A 89 -6.93 6.71 -3.09
CA ARG A 89 -5.67 7.17 -3.67
C ARG A 89 -4.54 6.17 -3.37
N MET A 90 -4.44 5.74 -2.12
CA MET A 90 -3.45 4.77 -1.66
C MET A 90 -3.66 3.39 -2.30
N ASN A 91 -4.90 2.96 -2.52
CA ASN A 91 -5.21 1.72 -3.25
C ASN A 91 -4.74 1.77 -4.70
N HIS A 92 -4.91 2.90 -5.40
CA HIS A 92 -4.38 3.08 -6.75
C HIS A 92 -2.85 2.99 -6.77
N LEU A 93 -2.18 3.63 -5.79
CA LEU A 93 -0.74 3.55 -5.64
C LEU A 93 -0.27 2.11 -5.37
N ASN A 94 -0.94 1.39 -4.46
CA ASN A 94 -0.62 0.00 -4.17
C ASN A 94 -0.80 -0.91 -5.40
N LYS A 95 -1.84 -0.69 -6.22
CA LYS A 95 -2.01 -1.38 -7.50
C LYS A 95 -0.85 -1.10 -8.48
N ALA A 96 -0.32 0.12 -8.49
CA ALA A 96 0.85 0.44 -9.31
C ALA A 96 2.11 -0.31 -8.83
N PHE A 97 2.31 -0.40 -7.51
CA PHE A 97 3.36 -1.22 -6.92
C PHE A 97 3.22 -2.70 -7.29
N ASP A 98 1.99 -3.23 -7.35
CA ASP A 98 1.75 -4.63 -7.73
C ASP A 98 2.09 -4.88 -9.20
N ARG A 99 1.75 -3.95 -10.08
CA ARG A 99 2.20 -4.02 -11.48
C ARG A 99 3.71 -3.96 -11.61
N LEU A 100 4.37 -3.16 -10.77
CA LEU A 100 5.84 -3.09 -10.75
C LEU A 100 6.44 -4.42 -10.30
N ARG A 101 5.93 -5.05 -9.24
CA ARG A 101 6.38 -6.38 -8.79
C ARG A 101 6.27 -7.43 -9.89
N ASN A 102 5.18 -7.42 -10.66
CA ASN A 102 4.98 -8.39 -11.74
C ASN A 102 5.98 -8.30 -12.90
N VAL A 103 6.65 -7.16 -13.07
CA VAL A 103 7.71 -7.00 -14.08
C VAL A 103 9.11 -7.16 -13.50
N LEU A 104 9.22 -7.31 -12.18
CA LEU A 104 10.49 -7.61 -11.56
C LEU A 104 10.86 -9.09 -11.77
N PRO A 105 12.15 -9.37 -11.89
CA PRO A 105 12.67 -10.74 -11.95
C PRO A 105 12.21 -11.61 -10.76
N PRO A 106 11.84 -12.89 -10.98
CA PRO A 106 11.31 -13.76 -9.93
C PRO A 106 12.26 -14.02 -8.77
N ASN A 107 13.57 -13.93 -9.01
CA ASN A 107 14.60 -14.08 -7.99
C ASN A 107 14.52 -13.00 -6.89
N PHE A 108 13.91 -11.83 -7.14
CA PHE A 108 13.69 -10.83 -6.10
C PHE A 108 12.58 -11.23 -5.12
N GLU A 109 11.55 -11.96 -5.57
CA GLU A 109 10.41 -12.27 -4.72
C GLU A 109 10.71 -13.41 -3.73
N GLU A 110 11.67 -14.31 -3.99
CA GLU A 110 12.06 -15.41 -3.07
C GLU A 110 10.86 -16.13 -2.40
N GLY A 111 9.74 -16.29 -3.13
CA GLY A 111 8.52 -16.91 -2.61
C GLY A 111 7.69 -16.04 -1.65
N ARG A 112 8.00 -14.75 -1.51
CA ARG A 112 7.26 -13.77 -0.72
C ARG A 112 6.99 -12.47 -1.50
N ARG A 113 6.01 -11.70 -1.03
CA ARG A 113 5.75 -10.38 -1.59
C ARG A 113 6.81 -9.37 -1.13
N LEU A 114 7.39 -8.65 -2.08
CA LEU A 114 8.34 -7.58 -1.82
C LEU A 114 7.72 -6.40 -1.07
N SER A 115 8.43 -5.85 -0.08
CA SER A 115 8.06 -4.57 0.54
C SER A 115 8.15 -3.42 -0.46
N LYS A 116 7.59 -2.25 -0.13
CA LYS A 116 7.65 -1.07 -1.03
C LYS A 116 9.09 -0.64 -1.31
N PHE A 117 9.93 -0.65 -0.27
CA PHE A 117 11.33 -0.28 -0.41
C PHE A 117 12.08 -1.27 -1.31
N GLU A 118 11.94 -2.58 -1.05
CA GLU A 118 12.56 -3.63 -1.87
C GLU A 118 12.08 -3.59 -3.31
N THR A 119 10.79 -3.32 -3.55
CA THR A 119 10.24 -3.18 -4.91
C THR A 119 10.91 -2.03 -5.67
N LEU A 120 11.19 -0.90 -5.00
CA LEU A 120 11.87 0.24 -5.64
C LEU A 120 13.35 -0.05 -5.89
N LEU A 121 14.02 -0.68 -4.91
CA LEU A 121 15.42 -1.06 -5.02
C LEU A 121 15.63 -2.06 -6.17
N GLY A 122 14.84 -3.13 -6.19
CA GLY A 122 14.88 -4.14 -7.26
C GLY A 122 14.58 -3.55 -8.64
N ALA A 123 13.66 -2.58 -8.73
CA ALA A 123 13.40 -1.88 -9.98
C ALA A 123 14.59 -1.05 -10.47
N GLN A 124 15.26 -0.34 -9.56
CA GLN A 124 16.46 0.43 -9.89
C GLN A 124 17.59 -0.48 -10.38
N GLU A 125 17.89 -1.54 -9.62
CA GLU A 125 18.91 -2.53 -9.98
C GLU A 125 18.61 -3.18 -11.33
N TYR A 126 17.34 -3.51 -11.58
CA TYR A 126 16.93 -4.13 -12.83
C TYR A 126 17.11 -3.21 -14.04
N ILE A 127 16.75 -1.92 -13.92
CA ILE A 127 16.97 -0.93 -15.00
C ILE A 127 18.47 -0.81 -15.33
N ILE A 128 19.33 -0.71 -14.31
CA ILE A 128 20.79 -0.60 -14.49
C ILE A 128 21.32 -1.84 -15.22
N LYS A 129 20.98 -3.03 -14.74
CA LYS A 129 21.41 -4.31 -15.33
C LYS A 129 20.96 -4.46 -16.78
N LEU A 130 19.72 -4.09 -17.11
CA LEU A 130 19.24 -4.09 -18.50
C LEU A 130 20.03 -3.11 -19.38
N GLY A 131 20.39 -1.94 -18.84
CA GLY A 131 21.23 -0.97 -19.54
C GLY A 131 22.61 -1.54 -19.87
N GLU A 132 23.29 -2.15 -18.90
CA GLU A 132 24.58 -2.82 -19.09
C GLU A 132 24.49 -3.91 -20.16
N TYR A 133 23.46 -4.75 -20.07
CA TYR A 133 23.21 -5.82 -21.04
C TYR A 133 23.05 -5.28 -22.46
N LEU A 134 22.29 -4.20 -22.66
CA LEU A 134 22.14 -3.58 -23.98
C LEU A 134 23.46 -3.01 -24.52
N GLU A 135 24.32 -2.46 -23.66
CA GLU A 135 25.63 -1.96 -24.08
C GLU A 135 26.59 -3.09 -24.48
N GLU A 136 26.51 -4.25 -23.83
CA GLU A 136 27.30 -5.42 -24.22
C GLU A 136 26.85 -5.97 -25.59
N LEU A 137 25.55 -5.96 -25.87
CA LEU A 137 25.00 -6.33 -27.18
C LEU A 137 25.53 -5.43 -28.28
N LYS A 138 25.56 -4.11 -28.06
CA LYS A 138 26.08 -3.14 -29.04
C LYS A 138 27.56 -3.37 -29.35
N LYS A 139 28.33 -3.86 -28.39
CA LYS A 139 29.76 -4.18 -28.54
C LYS A 139 30.01 -5.51 -29.27
N GLY A 140 28.95 -6.20 -29.73
CA GLY A 140 29.07 -7.48 -30.42
C GLY A 140 29.51 -8.63 -29.51
N LYS A 141 29.48 -8.44 -28.19
CA LYS A 141 29.80 -9.52 -27.23
C LYS A 141 28.73 -10.60 -27.30
N ARG A 142 29.15 -11.86 -27.20
CA ARG A 142 28.22 -12.99 -27.05
C ARG A 142 27.44 -12.79 -25.75
N ILE A 143 26.12 -12.86 -25.88
CA ILE A 143 25.18 -12.77 -24.77
C ILE A 143 25.45 -13.90 -23.79
N ASP A 144 25.80 -13.57 -22.55
CA ASP A 144 25.73 -14.56 -21.48
C ASP A 144 24.27 -14.81 -21.12
N LYS A 145 23.75 -15.98 -21.51
CA LYS A 145 22.37 -16.41 -21.22
C LYS A 145 22.17 -16.72 -19.74
N SER A 146 23.23 -16.78 -18.92
CA SER A 146 23.15 -16.90 -17.46
C SER A 146 22.34 -15.75 -16.86
N PHE A 147 22.50 -14.53 -17.40
CA PHE A 147 21.76 -13.34 -17.02
C PHE A 147 20.24 -13.51 -17.17
N LEU A 148 19.79 -14.18 -18.24
CA LEU A 148 18.37 -14.47 -18.46
C LEU A 148 17.81 -15.56 -17.54
N LYS A 149 18.67 -16.37 -16.92
CA LYS A 149 18.27 -17.38 -15.93
C LYS A 149 18.11 -16.79 -14.53
N GLU A 150 18.84 -15.73 -14.20
CA GLU A 150 18.56 -14.93 -12.99
C GLU A 150 17.27 -14.11 -13.13
N LEU A 151 16.76 -13.96 -14.36
CA LEU A 151 15.55 -13.20 -14.69
C LEU A 151 14.26 -14.04 -14.80
N LYS A 152 14.31 -15.37 -14.61
CA LYS A 152 13.18 -16.30 -14.79
C LYS A 152 12.99 -17.25 -13.62
#